data_AF-A0A971D092-F1
#
_entry.id   AF-A0A971D092-F1
#
_cell.length_a   1.000
_cell.length_b   1.000
_cell.length_c   1.000
_cell.angle_alpha   90.00
_cell.angle_beta   90.00
_cell.angle_gamma   90.00
#
_symmetry.space_group_name_H-M   'P 1'
#
loop_
_entity.id
_entity.type
_entity.pdbx_description
1 polymer ?
#
loop_
_entity_poly.entity_id
_entity_poly.type
_entity_poly.pdbx_seq_one_letter_code
_entity_poly.pdbx_strand_id
1 'polypeptide(L)'
;MEYFVALVVIGIIAWAVINAVQTSKVESQEARTIKSLPPSVGVGVSRLDNESQIAFFNEYEQKKKKTSVAYLCFIFLGCHYGYVGSWGLQIVFWLTGGGCLVWWLVSLFIMPSIVQKANEQVAREALRDLHLVGYASSN
;
A
#
# COMPACT_ATOMS: atom_id res chain seq x y z
N MET A 1 13.57 13.82 49.37
CA MET A 1 14.26 14.11 48.09
C MET A 1 14.45 12.88 47.23
N GLU A 2 14.74 11.70 47.79
CA GLU A 2 15.01 10.48 47.00
C GLU A 2 13.87 10.03 46.07
N TYR A 3 12.61 10.07 46.53
CA TYR A 3 11.45 9.69 45.69
C TYR A 3 11.25 10.58 44.45
N PHE A 4 11.61 11.87 44.56
CA PHE A 4 11.52 12.79 43.42
C PHE A 4 12.55 12.42 42.34
N VAL A 5 13.78 12.09 42.75
CA VAL A 5 14.84 11.66 41.83
C VAL A 5 14.48 10.35 41.13
N ALA A 6 13.91 9.38 41.87
CA ALA A 6 13.48 8.11 41.30
C ALA A 6 12.39 8.30 40.22
N LEU A 7 11.40 9.18 40.44
CA LEU A 7 10.33 9.45 39.48
C LEU A 7 10.85 10.13 38.20
N VAL A 8 11.80 11.06 38.32
CA VAL A 8 12.42 11.72 37.16
C VAL A 8 13.21 10.71 36.32
N VAL A 9 13.98 9.83 36.96
CA VAL A 9 14.75 8.78 36.26
C VAL A 9 13.82 7.81 35.53
N ILE A 10 12.74 7.36 36.18
CA ILE A 10 11.74 6.49 35.53
C ILE A 10 11.09 7.20 34.34
N GLY A 11 10.76 8.48 34.47
CA GLY A 11 10.19 9.29 33.38
C GLY A 11 11.13 9.41 32.17
N ILE A 12 12.42 9.65 32.42
CA ILE A 12 13.45 9.72 31.36
C ILE A 12 13.59 8.38 30.65
N ILE A 13 13.62 7.28 31.40
CA ILE A 13 13.70 5.92 30.83
C ILE A 13 12.46 5.61 30.00
N ALA A 14 11.27 5.90 30.52
CA ALA A 14 10.01 5.68 29.80
C ALA A 14 9.96 6.50 28.50
N TRP A 15 10.35 7.76 28.55
CA TRP A 15 10.46 8.61 27.36
C TRP A 15 11.45 8.04 26.33
N ALA A 16 12.64 7.62 26.78
CA ALA A 16 13.65 7.04 25.90
C ALA A 16 13.18 5.74 25.24
N VAL A 17 12.47 4.88 25.98
CA VAL A 17 11.90 3.63 25.47
C VAL A 17 10.81 3.91 24.43
N ILE A 18 9.88 4.83 24.73
CA ILE A 18 8.81 5.20 23.79
C ILE A 18 9.40 5.76 22.49
N ASN A 19 10.39 6.66 22.62
CA ASN A 19 11.06 7.27 21.48
C ASN A 19 11.75 6.20 20.62
N ALA A 20 12.51 5.27 21.23
CA ALA A 20 13.20 4.20 20.51
C ALA A 20 12.24 3.24 19.77
N VAL A 21 11.08 2.95 20.36
CA VAL A 21 10.04 2.13 19.70
C VAL A 21 9.43 2.87 18.50
N GLN A 22 9.26 4.19 18.59
CA GLN A 22 8.77 4.99 17.46
C GLN A 22 9.81 5.03 16.33
N THR A 23 11.09 5.24 16.64
CA THR A 23 12.15 5.30 15.63
C THR A 23 12.28 3.98 14.87
N SER A 24 12.27 2.86 15.59
CA SER A 24 12.37 1.52 14.97
C SER A 24 11.18 1.16 14.09
N LYS A 25 9.96 1.58 14.45
CA LYS A 25 8.78 1.40 13.59
C LYS A 25 8.91 2.18 12.29
N VAL A 26 9.35 3.44 12.35
CA VAL A 26 9.56 4.30 11.18
C VAL A 26 10.61 3.69 10.23
N GLU A 27 11.76 3.27 10.75
CA GLU A 27 12.85 2.67 9.95
C GLU A 27 12.43 1.34 9.29
N SER A 28 11.70 0.49 10.03
CA SER A 28 11.19 -0.78 9.50
C SER A 28 10.12 -0.60 8.41
N GLN A 29 9.36 0.49 8.48
CA GLN A 29 8.42 0.88 7.43
C GLN A 29 9.22 1.36 6.22
N GLU A 30 10.09 2.37 6.33
CA GLU A 30 10.89 2.88 5.20
C GLU A 30 11.60 1.76 4.41
N ALA A 31 12.28 0.84 5.11
CA ALA A 31 13.04 -0.25 4.47
C ALA A 31 12.17 -1.26 3.70
N ARG A 32 10.93 -1.51 4.14
CA ARG A 32 9.98 -2.39 3.43
C ARG A 32 9.31 -1.70 2.25
N THR A 33 9.41 -0.38 2.18
CA THR A 33 8.49 0.47 1.44
C THR A 33 9.06 0.95 0.11
N ILE A 34 10.37 1.22 0.02
CA ILE A 34 11.03 1.55 -1.26
C ILE A 34 10.89 0.41 -2.29
N LYS A 35 10.88 -0.84 -1.81
CA LYS A 35 10.77 -2.02 -2.67
C LYS A 35 9.33 -2.35 -3.10
N SER A 36 8.32 -1.89 -2.35
CA SER A 36 6.90 -2.18 -2.60
C SER A 36 6.19 -1.10 -3.43
N LEU A 37 6.83 0.06 -3.55
CA LEU A 37 6.37 1.20 -4.33
C LEU A 37 6.43 0.90 -5.84
N PRO A 38 5.41 1.30 -6.61
CA PRO A 38 5.53 1.34 -8.04
C PRO A 38 6.60 2.35 -8.48
N PRO A 39 7.40 2.04 -9.54
CA PRO A 39 8.46 2.93 -10.01
C PRO A 39 7.98 4.35 -10.35
N SER A 40 6.72 4.48 -10.75
CA SER A 40 6.11 5.73 -11.22
C SER A 40 5.91 6.79 -10.13
N VAL A 41 5.85 6.40 -8.85
CA VAL A 41 5.57 7.31 -7.72
C VAL A 41 6.68 7.33 -6.67
N GLY A 42 7.58 6.34 -6.67
CA GLY A 42 8.67 6.27 -5.69
C GLY A 42 9.56 7.51 -5.65
N VAL A 43 9.86 8.12 -6.80
CA VAL A 43 10.68 9.36 -6.88
C VAL A 43 9.94 10.59 -6.36
N GLY A 44 8.61 10.63 -6.48
CA GLY A 44 7.80 11.73 -5.96
C GLY A 44 7.64 11.63 -4.45
N VAL A 45 7.35 10.42 -3.95
CA VAL A 45 7.16 10.15 -2.52
C VAL A 45 8.45 10.37 -1.74
N SER A 46 9.62 9.99 -2.29
CA SER A 46 10.91 10.18 -1.61
C SER A 46 11.33 11.65 -1.42
N ARG A 47 10.64 12.59 -2.08
CA ARG A 47 10.86 14.03 -1.93
C ARG A 47 9.94 14.68 -0.90
N LEU A 48 8.92 13.97 -0.42
CA LEU A 48 8.00 14.47 0.59
C LEU A 48 8.67 14.49 1.97
N ASP A 49 8.15 15.31 2.87
CA ASP A 49 8.55 15.26 4.28
C ASP A 49 8.16 13.90 4.92
N ASN A 50 8.78 13.57 6.05
CA ASN A 50 8.57 12.27 6.69
C ASN A 50 7.11 12.03 7.12
N GLU A 51 6.37 13.07 7.51
CA GLU A 51 4.98 12.95 7.95
C GLU A 51 4.06 12.65 6.75
N SER A 52 4.22 13.38 5.66
CA SER A 52 3.56 13.15 4.38
C SER A 52 3.85 11.77 3.80
N GLN A 53 5.10 11.28 3.93
CA GLN A 53 5.46 9.93 3.52
C GLN A 53 4.69 8.88 4.34
N ILE A 54 4.65 9.02 5.67
CA ILE A 54 3.92 8.08 6.55
C ILE A 54 2.43 8.05 6.22
N ALA A 55 1.81 9.22 6.04
CA ALA A 55 0.39 9.31 5.70
C ALA A 55 0.08 8.68 4.32
N PHE A 56 0.94 8.94 3.33
CA PHE A 56 0.84 8.29 2.02
C PHE A 56 0.90 6.76 2.13
N PHE A 57 1.87 6.23 2.89
CA PHE A 57 2.05 4.79 3.03
C PHE A 57 0.91 4.10 3.76
N ASN A 58 0.37 4.75 4.78
CA ASN A 58 -0.81 4.25 5.47
C ASN A 58 -2.00 4.11 4.52
N GLU A 59 -2.23 5.11 3.68
CA GLU A 59 -3.31 5.09 2.68
C GLU A 59 -3.05 4.04 1.59
N TYR A 60 -1.82 3.97 1.08
CA TYR A 60 -1.42 3.04 0.05
C TYR A 60 -1.52 1.58 0.52
N GLU A 61 -0.98 1.23 1.69
CA GLU A 61 -1.02 -0.15 2.20
C GLU A 61 -2.45 -0.63 2.52
N GLN A 62 -3.35 0.27 2.91
CA GLN A 62 -4.76 -0.07 3.13
C GLN A 62 -5.47 -0.42 1.81
N LYS A 63 -5.13 0.27 0.72
CA LYS A 63 -5.82 0.12 -0.58
C LYS A 63 -5.10 -0.83 -1.55
N LYS A 64 -3.83 -1.14 -1.31
CA LYS A 64 -3.00 -2.00 -2.18
C LYS A 64 -3.63 -3.38 -2.38
N LYS A 65 -3.71 -3.82 -3.63
CA LYS A 65 -4.19 -5.15 -4.00
C LYS A 65 -3.07 -6.17 -3.94
N LYS A 66 -3.40 -7.38 -3.47
CA LYS A 66 -2.46 -8.49 -3.36
C LYS A 66 -2.61 -9.43 -4.55
N THR A 67 -1.51 -9.76 -5.21
CA THR A 67 -1.52 -10.70 -6.34
C THR A 67 -2.00 -12.09 -5.92
N SER A 68 -1.65 -12.54 -4.70
CA SER A 68 -2.11 -13.82 -4.16
C SER A 68 -3.64 -13.88 -4.02
N VAL A 69 -4.28 -12.78 -3.64
CA VAL A 69 -5.75 -12.70 -3.54
C VAL A 69 -6.37 -12.74 -4.94
N ALA A 70 -5.75 -12.10 -5.93
CA ALA A 70 -6.18 -12.22 -7.32
C ALA A 70 -6.13 -13.67 -7.83
N TYR A 71 -5.08 -14.42 -7.50
CA TYR A 71 -4.98 -15.86 -7.82
C TYR A 71 -6.02 -16.71 -7.08
N LEU A 72 -6.34 -16.40 -5.82
CA LEU A 72 -7.44 -17.08 -5.12
C LEU A 72 -8.79 -16.82 -5.80
N CYS A 73 -9.09 -15.56 -6.12
CA CYS A 73 -10.31 -15.20 -6.85
C CYS A 73 -10.38 -15.85 -8.23
N PHE A 74 -9.23 -16.05 -8.88
CA PHE A 74 -9.13 -16.75 -10.16
C PHE A 74 -9.55 -18.21 -10.04
N ILE A 75 -8.97 -18.96 -9.10
CA ILE A 75 -9.21 -20.40 -8.96
C ILE A 75 -10.62 -20.72 -8.45
N PHE A 76 -11.14 -19.95 -7.49
CA PHE A 76 -12.40 -20.30 -6.82
C PHE A 76 -13.64 -19.69 -7.47
N LEU A 77 -13.54 -18.49 -8.05
CA LEU A 77 -14.71 -17.72 -8.48
C LEU A 77 -14.63 -17.27 -9.95
N GLY A 78 -13.47 -17.39 -10.60
CA GLY A 78 -13.23 -16.82 -11.93
C GLY A 78 -13.36 -15.29 -11.99
N CYS A 79 -13.49 -14.60 -10.85
CA CYS A 79 -13.78 -13.16 -10.77
C CYS A 79 -12.52 -12.27 -10.59
N HIS A 80 -11.35 -12.82 -10.89
CA HIS A 80 -10.06 -12.16 -10.69
C HIS A 80 -9.93 -10.77 -11.35
N TYR A 81 -10.53 -10.54 -12.52
CA TYR A 81 -10.51 -9.22 -13.15
C TYR A 81 -11.37 -8.20 -12.38
N GLY A 82 -12.48 -8.65 -11.78
CA GLY A 82 -13.32 -7.83 -10.91
C GLY A 82 -12.61 -7.38 -9.63
N TYR A 83 -11.85 -8.27 -8.97
CA TYR A 83 -11.08 -7.91 -7.76
C TYR A 83 -10.05 -6.79 -8.02
N VAL A 84 -9.41 -6.83 -9.19
CA VAL A 84 -8.40 -5.85 -9.60
C VAL A 84 -9.04 -4.56 -10.17
N GLY A 85 -10.38 -4.51 -10.28
CA GLY A 85 -11.12 -3.35 -10.78
C GLY A 85 -11.24 -3.28 -12.31
N SER A 86 -10.80 -4.32 -13.02
CA SER A 86 -10.85 -4.41 -14.49
C SER A 86 -12.16 -5.04 -14.98
N TRP A 87 -13.30 -4.41 -14.70
CA TRP A 87 -14.63 -4.94 -15.02
C TRP A 87 -14.88 -5.19 -16.51
N GLY A 88 -14.30 -4.37 -17.41
CA GLY A 88 -14.41 -4.60 -18.85
C GLY A 88 -13.85 -5.96 -19.28
N LEU A 89 -12.67 -6.33 -18.76
CA LEU A 89 -12.05 -7.64 -18.99
C LEU A 89 -12.85 -8.77 -18.33
N GLN A 90 -13.45 -8.53 -17.17
CA GLN A 90 -14.33 -9.51 -16.51
C GLN A 90 -15.56 -9.84 -17.36
N ILE A 91 -16.18 -8.82 -17.98
CA ILE A 91 -17.34 -9.00 -18.86
C ILE A 91 -16.93 -9.73 -20.14
N VAL A 92 -15.80 -9.37 -20.76
CA VAL A 92 -15.27 -10.09 -21.94
C VAL A 92 -14.96 -11.55 -21.60
N PHE A 93 -14.40 -11.82 -20.43
CA PHE A 93 -14.15 -13.18 -19.95
C PHE A 93 -15.43 -14.01 -19.83
N TRP A 94 -16.51 -13.42 -19.32
CA TRP A 94 -17.81 -14.09 -19.26
C TRP A 94 -18.46 -14.26 -20.64
N LEU A 95 -18.40 -13.24 -21.51
CA LEU A 95 -18.93 -13.30 -22.87
C LEU A 95 -18.24 -14.35 -23.75
N THR A 96 -16.95 -14.58 -23.51
CA THR A 96 -16.17 -15.64 -24.16
C THR A 96 -16.36 -17.02 -23.50
N GLY A 97 -17.27 -17.15 -22.53
CA GLY A 97 -17.56 -18.41 -21.84
C GLY A 97 -16.40 -18.94 -20.99
N GLY A 98 -15.50 -18.06 -20.53
CA GLY A 98 -14.27 -18.47 -19.84
C GLY A 98 -13.20 -19.02 -20.76
N GLY A 99 -13.35 -18.88 -22.09
CA GLY A 99 -12.33 -19.09 -23.10
C GLY A 99 -11.54 -20.41 -22.98
N CYS A 100 -12.23 -21.55 -23.12
CA CYS A 100 -11.67 -22.88 -23.41
C CYS A 100 -10.23 -23.16 -22.91
N LEU A 101 -9.95 -23.02 -21.60
CA LEU A 101 -8.63 -23.22 -20.94
C LEU A 101 -7.46 -22.33 -21.41
N VAL A 102 -7.44 -21.89 -22.67
CA VAL A 102 -6.42 -20.98 -23.21
C VAL A 102 -6.47 -19.63 -22.49
N TRP A 103 -7.66 -19.11 -22.22
CA TRP A 103 -7.80 -17.86 -21.47
C TRP A 103 -7.31 -18.00 -20.02
N TRP A 104 -7.49 -19.17 -19.41
CA TRP A 104 -6.97 -19.45 -18.08
C TRP A 104 -5.44 -19.41 -18.03
N LEU A 105 -4.78 -20.03 -19.03
CA LEU A 105 -3.32 -19.97 -19.17
C LEU A 105 -2.81 -18.54 -19.38
N VAL A 106 -3.45 -17.79 -20.27
CA VAL A 106 -3.10 -16.39 -20.53
C VAL A 106 -3.29 -15.52 -19.28
N SER A 107 -4.39 -15.72 -18.54
CA SER A 107 -4.66 -15.03 -17.28
C SER A 107 -3.55 -15.24 -16.25
N LEU A 108 -2.95 -16.43 -16.14
CA LEU A 108 -1.88 -16.71 -15.17
C LEU A 108 -0.64 -15.81 -15.36
N PHE A 109 -0.27 -15.54 -16.62
CA PHE A 109 0.88 -14.69 -16.96
C PHE A 109 0.56 -13.20 -16.91
N ILE A 110 -0.68 -12.81 -17.26
CA ILE A 110 -1.10 -11.42 -17.31
C ILE A 110 -1.40 -10.84 -15.92
N MET A 111 -1.87 -11.68 -14.97
CA MET A 111 -2.28 -11.27 -13.63
C MET A 111 -1.30 -10.37 -12.86
N PRO A 112 0.02 -10.68 -12.77
CA PRO A 112 0.95 -9.79 -12.08
C PRO A 112 1.00 -8.38 -12.69
N SER A 113 0.92 -8.27 -14.02
CA SER A 113 0.91 -6.98 -14.71
C SER A 113 -0.36 -6.17 -14.41
N ILE A 114 -1.54 -6.81 -14.38
CA ILE A 114 -2.80 -6.11 -14.07
C ILE A 114 -2.81 -5.66 -12.61
N VAL A 115 -2.37 -6.50 -11.68
CA VAL A 115 -2.29 -6.14 -10.26
C VAL A 115 -1.29 -4.99 -10.05
N GLN A 116 -0.16 -5.00 -10.74
CA GLN A 116 0.80 -3.90 -10.71
C GLN A 116 0.16 -2.59 -11.19
N LYS A 117 -0.57 -2.63 -12.32
CA LYS A 117 -1.25 -1.45 -12.87
C LYS A 117 -2.33 -0.91 -11.93
N ALA A 118 -3.09 -1.79 -11.27
CA ALA A 118 -4.06 -1.37 -10.27
C ALA A 118 -3.39 -0.73 -9.05
N ASN A 119 -2.28 -1.31 -8.57
CA ASN A 119 -1.52 -0.74 -7.46
C ASN A 119 -0.87 0.61 -7.83
N GLU A 120 -0.46 0.80 -9.09
CA GLU A 120 -0.05 2.12 -9.59
C GLU A 120 -1.16 3.15 -9.51
N GLN A 121 -2.38 2.79 -9.88
CA GLN A 121 -3.54 3.69 -9.78
C GLN A 121 -3.85 4.04 -8.32
N VAL A 122 -3.84 3.04 -7.43
CA VAL A 122 -4.01 3.24 -5.98
C VAL A 122 -2.94 4.19 -5.43
N ALA A 123 -1.69 4.04 -5.85
CA ALA A 123 -0.60 4.90 -5.39
C ALA A 123 -0.74 6.34 -5.91
N ARG A 124 -1.20 6.54 -7.15
CA ARG A 124 -1.49 7.89 -7.67
C ARG A 124 -2.65 8.56 -6.92
N GLU A 125 -3.67 7.78 -6.58
CA GLU A 125 -4.82 8.28 -5.83
C GLU A 125 -4.42 8.67 -4.41
N ALA A 126 -3.66 7.83 -3.70
CA ALA A 126 -3.14 8.17 -2.37
C ALA A 126 -2.27 9.43 -2.37
N LEU A 127 -1.44 9.65 -3.41
CA LEU A 127 -0.69 10.90 -3.56
C LEU A 127 -1.58 12.12 -3.79
N ARG A 128 -2.61 11.97 -4.63
CA ARG A 128 -3.56 13.05 -4.90
C ARG A 128 -4.30 13.45 -3.64
N ASP A 129 -4.80 12.47 -2.88
CA ASP A 129 -5.54 12.70 -1.65
C ASP A 129 -4.67 13.44 -0.62
N LEU A 130 -3.38 13.08 -0.53
CA LEU A 130 -2.43 13.74 0.34
C LEU A 130 -2.17 15.21 -0.06
N HIS A 131 -2.03 15.48 -1.37
CA HIS A 131 -1.87 16.85 -1.87
C HIS A 131 -3.09 17.72 -1.58
N LEU A 132 -4.30 17.15 -1.68
CA LEU A 132 -5.55 17.84 -1.35
C LEU A 132 -5.64 18.19 0.13
N VAL A 133 -5.26 17.27 1.02
CA VAL A 133 -5.22 17.51 2.47
C VAL A 133 -4.18 18.60 2.82
N GLY A 134 -2.99 18.53 2.22
CA GLY A 134 -1.95 19.54 2.42
C GLY A 134 -2.39 20.94 1.95
N TYR A 135 -3.04 21.03 0.79
CA TYR A 135 -3.60 22.28 0.27
C TYR A 135 -4.69 22.86 1.18
N ALA A 136 -5.61 22.01 1.66
CA ALA A 136 -6.70 22.42 2.54
C ALA A 136 -6.22 22.91 3.93
N SER A 137 -5.07 22.44 4.40
CA SER A 137 -4.45 22.90 5.66
C SER A 137 -3.74 24.26 5.52
N SER A 138 -3.42 24.67 4.29
CA SER A 138 -2.64 25.89 4.01
C SER A 138 -3.46 27.15 3.71
N ASN A 139 -4.79 27.04 3.57
CA ASN A 139 -5.74 28.15 3.39
C ASN A 139 -6.64 28.30 4.63
#